data_AF-A0A7V9D464-F1
#
_entry.id   AF-A0A7V9D464-F1
#
_cell.length_a   1.000
_cell.length_b   1.000
_cell.length_c   1.000
_cell.angle_alpha   90.00
_cell.angle_beta   90.00
_cell.angle_gamma   90.00
#
_symmetry.space_group_name_H-M   'P 1'
#
loop_
_entity.id
_entity.type
_entity.pdbx_description
1 polymer ?
#
loop_
_entity_poly.entity_id
_entity_poly.type
_entity_poly.pdbx_seq_one_letter_code
_entity_poly.pdbx_strand_id
1 'polypeptide(L)'
;MSAETNLAAALHYDDAGLLPVALQDATSLEVLILAHMTRPTLERTLSTGLVHLWSRSRQALWLKGEQSGRLMLVAEVRPNCELSSLLILVHQTQPGACHTGHATCYYRRVTDDGLREIAPPVFDPNDVYGAGLLAQLLGAYAWLRDQPIIPESSTSRLLHGDGPDPLARLRDEWDELLGVLDGTHSHVGVTEDALLEAYQVLYWTALHQVIGGEADAAAASTALLAGYVEHEDPGAASRRALDHENHDARVHHLWFALGAACRAAGIAPETVVRRDLEDLRHKPYLAGYFVPRAED
;
A
#
# COMPACT_ATOMS: atom_id res chain seq x y z
N MET A 1 -33.59 -2.25 18.00
CA MET A 1 -32.74 -2.62 16.85
C MET A 1 -32.98 -1.59 15.76
N SER A 2 -31.93 -0.92 15.25
CA SER A 2 -32.11 0.08 14.19
C SER A 2 -32.57 -0.59 12.89
N ALA A 3 -33.19 0.17 11.99
CA ALA A 3 -33.63 -0.34 10.69
C ALA A 3 -32.46 -0.95 9.86
N GLU A 4 -31.22 -0.51 10.11
CA GLU A 4 -30.00 -0.97 9.43
C GLU A 4 -29.64 -2.42 9.78
N THR A 5 -29.74 -2.83 11.04
CA THR A 5 -29.50 -4.22 11.47
C THR A 5 -30.51 -5.18 10.84
N ASN A 6 -31.71 -4.68 10.53
CA ASN A 6 -32.77 -5.47 9.91
C ASN A 6 -32.47 -5.75 8.42
N LEU A 7 -31.84 -4.81 7.70
CA LEU A 7 -31.49 -5.03 6.29
C LEU A 7 -30.44 -6.13 6.13
N ALA A 8 -29.33 -6.07 6.87
CA ALA A 8 -28.31 -7.10 6.78
C ALA A 8 -28.87 -8.49 7.13
N ALA A 9 -29.81 -8.56 8.08
CA ALA A 9 -30.53 -9.79 8.44
C ALA A 9 -31.37 -10.38 7.30
N ALA A 10 -31.99 -9.54 6.47
CA ALA A 10 -32.95 -9.95 5.45
C ALA A 10 -32.35 -10.37 4.10
N LEU A 11 -31.05 -10.14 3.88
CA LEU A 11 -30.39 -10.43 2.60
C LEU A 11 -30.04 -11.92 2.46
N HIS A 12 -30.12 -12.42 1.22
CA HIS A 12 -29.75 -13.78 0.84
C HIS A 12 -28.29 -13.82 0.39
N TYR A 13 -27.43 -14.29 1.29
CA TYR A 13 -26.03 -14.59 1.00
C TYR A 13 -25.93 -15.96 0.33
N ASP A 14 -24.93 -16.14 -0.53
CA ASP A 14 -24.63 -17.45 -1.13
C ASP A 14 -24.08 -18.45 -0.10
N ASP A 15 -23.84 -19.69 -0.54
CA ASP A 15 -23.32 -20.77 0.33
C ASP A 15 -21.95 -20.45 0.96
N ALA A 16 -21.20 -19.50 0.38
CA ALA A 16 -19.93 -19.00 0.91
C ALA A 16 -20.10 -17.78 1.83
N GLY A 17 -21.34 -17.37 2.12
CA GLY A 17 -21.65 -16.20 2.93
C GLY A 17 -21.40 -14.86 2.21
N LEU A 18 -21.37 -14.87 0.88
CA LEU A 18 -21.07 -13.71 0.05
C LEU A 18 -22.33 -13.13 -0.59
N LEU A 19 -22.30 -11.82 -0.79
CA LEU A 19 -23.34 -11.05 -1.44
C LEU A 19 -22.70 -10.19 -2.54
N PRO A 20 -23.06 -10.38 -3.81
CA PRO A 20 -22.62 -9.50 -4.89
C PRO A 20 -23.04 -8.05 -4.66
N VAL A 21 -22.12 -7.12 -4.88
CA VAL A 21 -22.38 -5.68 -4.77
C VAL A 21 -21.82 -4.92 -5.97
N ALA A 22 -22.67 -4.12 -6.60
CA ALA A 22 -22.26 -3.12 -7.58
C ALA A 22 -22.11 -1.76 -6.88
N LEU A 23 -20.96 -1.12 -7.06
CA LEU A 23 -20.72 0.26 -6.64
C LEU A 23 -20.91 1.15 -7.87
N GLN A 24 -21.72 2.20 -7.72
CA GLN A 24 -22.01 3.16 -8.78
C GLN A 24 -21.82 4.57 -8.24
N ASP A 25 -21.23 5.45 -9.05
CA ASP A 25 -21.08 6.85 -8.69
C ASP A 25 -22.46 7.52 -8.59
N ALA A 26 -22.74 8.18 -7.48
CA ALA A 26 -24.03 8.80 -7.21
C ALA A 26 -24.34 10.01 -8.11
N THR A 27 -23.31 10.60 -8.76
CA THR A 27 -23.46 11.78 -9.60
C THR A 27 -23.42 11.42 -11.08
N SER A 28 -22.39 10.72 -11.55
CA SER A 28 -22.26 10.36 -12.96
C SER A 28 -23.09 9.16 -13.36
N LEU A 29 -23.57 8.37 -12.39
CA LEU A 29 -24.21 7.07 -12.58
C LEU A 29 -23.29 6.04 -13.27
N GLU A 30 -21.98 6.29 -13.33
CA GLU A 30 -21.01 5.33 -13.83
C GLU A 30 -20.89 4.15 -12.86
N VAL A 31 -20.95 2.92 -13.37
CA VAL A 31 -20.65 1.73 -12.57
C VAL A 31 -19.14 1.70 -12.35
N LEU A 32 -18.72 1.66 -11.08
CA LEU A 32 -17.32 1.76 -10.67
C LEU A 32 -16.69 0.38 -10.50
N ILE A 33 -17.32 -0.49 -9.71
CA ILE A 33 -16.78 -1.78 -9.27
C ILE A 33 -17.92 -2.78 -9.09
N LEU A 34 -17.68 -4.05 -9.43
CA LEU A 34 -18.43 -5.19 -8.91
C LEU A 34 -17.55 -5.97 -7.92
N ALA A 35 -18.04 -6.19 -6.71
CA ALA A 35 -17.33 -6.86 -5.64
C ALA A 35 -18.27 -7.77 -4.83
N HIS A 36 -17.78 -8.27 -3.69
CA HIS A 36 -18.58 -9.07 -2.76
C HIS A 36 -18.54 -8.44 -1.38
N MET A 37 -19.61 -8.63 -0.63
CA MET A 37 -19.71 -8.32 0.79
C MET A 37 -20.09 -9.58 1.56
N THR A 38 -19.60 -9.70 2.79
CA THR A 38 -20.17 -10.61 3.79
C THR A 38 -21.12 -9.82 4.69
N ARG A 39 -21.85 -10.51 5.57
CA ARG A 39 -22.65 -9.83 6.61
C ARG A 39 -21.81 -8.82 7.43
N PRO A 40 -20.63 -9.17 7.97
CA PRO A 40 -19.79 -8.21 8.69
C PRO A 40 -19.35 -7.00 7.87
N THR A 41 -19.02 -7.17 6.58
CA THR A 41 -18.60 -6.04 5.76
C THR A 41 -19.77 -5.10 5.46
N LEU A 42 -20.98 -5.63 5.27
CA LEU A 42 -22.18 -4.83 5.09
C LEU A 42 -22.55 -4.08 6.37
N GLU A 43 -22.53 -4.75 7.53
CA GLU A 43 -22.80 -4.12 8.83
C GLU A 43 -21.82 -2.97 9.10
N ARG A 44 -20.52 -3.17 8.82
CA ARG A 44 -19.54 -2.09 8.89
C ARG A 44 -19.87 -0.96 7.92
N THR A 45 -20.18 -1.29 6.66
CA THR A 45 -20.53 -0.29 5.64
C THR A 45 -21.69 0.60 6.07
N LEU A 46 -22.75 0.00 6.61
CA LEU A 46 -23.91 0.74 7.11
C LEU A 46 -23.54 1.58 8.34
N SER A 47 -22.74 1.06 9.26
CA SER A 47 -22.38 1.76 10.49
C SER A 47 -21.41 2.94 10.28
N THR A 48 -20.48 2.84 9.33
CA THR A 48 -19.44 3.86 9.12
C THR A 48 -19.77 4.82 7.98
N GLY A 49 -20.76 4.50 7.14
CA GLY A 49 -21.02 5.23 5.90
C GLY A 49 -19.88 5.12 4.87
N LEU A 50 -18.96 4.16 5.04
CA LEU A 50 -17.80 3.93 4.17
C LEU A 50 -17.85 2.51 3.61
N VAL A 51 -17.52 2.33 2.33
CA VAL A 51 -17.63 1.02 1.68
C VAL A 51 -16.57 0.02 2.20
N HIS A 52 -17.04 -1.04 2.85
CA HIS A 52 -16.23 -2.20 3.25
C HIS A 52 -16.58 -3.41 2.39
N LEU A 53 -15.57 -4.08 1.85
CA LEU A 53 -15.74 -5.19 0.92
C LEU A 53 -15.05 -6.46 1.44
N TRP A 54 -15.45 -7.60 0.88
CA TRP A 54 -14.78 -8.88 1.08
C TRP A 54 -13.92 -9.22 -0.14
N SER A 55 -12.62 -9.42 0.08
CA SER A 55 -11.71 -9.91 -0.95
C SER A 55 -11.72 -11.43 -0.95
N ARG A 56 -12.27 -12.03 -2.02
CA ARG A 56 -12.29 -13.48 -2.19
C ARG A 56 -10.90 -14.10 -2.32
N SER A 57 -9.94 -13.40 -2.92
CA SER A 57 -8.56 -13.92 -3.04
C SER A 57 -7.82 -13.88 -1.71
N ARG A 58 -7.95 -12.79 -0.97
CA ARG A 58 -7.29 -12.59 0.33
C ARG A 58 -8.05 -13.24 1.50
N GLN A 59 -9.29 -13.65 1.29
CA GLN A 59 -10.21 -14.13 2.34
C GLN A 59 -10.25 -13.14 3.52
N ALA A 60 -10.36 -11.85 3.20
CA ALA A 60 -10.24 -10.78 4.18
C ALA A 60 -11.21 -9.63 3.89
N LEU A 61 -11.66 -9.00 4.98
CA LEU A 61 -12.38 -7.73 4.96
C LEU A 61 -11.40 -6.62 4.62
N TRP A 62 -11.81 -5.67 3.78
CA TRP A 62 -11.01 -4.48 3.50
C TRP A 62 -11.89 -3.24 3.30
N LEU A 63 -11.41 -2.08 3.75
CA LEU A 63 -12.06 -0.79 3.49
C LEU A 63 -11.64 -0.26 2.12
N LYS A 64 -12.61 -0.01 1.22
CA LYS A 64 -12.28 0.47 -0.14
C LYS A 64 -11.62 1.83 -0.06
N GLY A 65 -10.36 1.89 -0.48
CA GLY A 65 -9.55 3.11 -0.45
C GLY A 65 -8.67 3.25 0.80
N GLU A 66 -8.64 2.26 1.70
CA GLU A 66 -7.82 2.27 2.92
C GLU A 66 -6.34 2.55 2.61
N GLN A 67 -5.78 1.85 1.63
CA GLN A 67 -4.39 2.08 1.20
C GLN A 67 -4.25 3.37 0.39
N SER A 68 -5.16 3.67 -0.54
CA SER A 68 -4.98 4.77 -1.50
C SER A 68 -5.48 6.14 -1.03
N GLY A 69 -6.21 6.21 0.09
CA GLY A 69 -6.98 7.40 0.50
C GLY A 69 -8.22 7.68 -0.35
N ARG A 70 -8.46 6.89 -1.42
CA ARG A 70 -9.60 7.03 -2.35
C ARG A 70 -10.83 6.31 -1.80
N LEU A 71 -11.31 6.80 -0.66
CA LEU A 71 -12.48 6.27 0.06
C LEU A 71 -13.77 6.50 -0.73
N MET A 72 -14.77 5.67 -0.44
CA MET A 72 -16.11 5.76 -1.03
C MET A 72 -17.15 5.92 0.08
N LEU A 73 -17.82 7.07 0.10
CA LEU A 73 -18.90 7.38 1.02
C LEU A 73 -20.21 6.84 0.48
N VAL A 74 -20.96 6.13 1.31
CA VAL A 74 -22.27 5.58 0.95
C VAL A 74 -23.29 6.71 0.86
N ALA A 75 -23.92 6.86 -0.31
CA ALA A 75 -25.04 7.77 -0.53
C ALA A 75 -26.39 7.03 -0.42
N GLU A 76 -26.47 5.82 -0.99
CA GLU A 76 -27.70 5.02 -0.98
C GLU A 76 -27.36 3.53 -1.12
N VAL A 77 -28.16 2.65 -0.50
CA VAL A 77 -28.07 1.20 -0.63
C VAL A 77 -29.39 0.66 -1.15
N ARG A 78 -29.35 -0.03 -2.29
CA ARG A 78 -30.52 -0.61 -2.98
C ARG A 78 -30.38 -2.12 -3.11
N PRO A 79 -31.16 -2.92 -2.36
CA PRO A 79 -31.24 -4.35 -2.63
C PRO A 79 -32.01 -4.61 -3.92
N ASN A 80 -31.63 -5.67 -4.67
CA ASN A 80 -32.44 -6.15 -5.78
C ASN A 80 -33.73 -6.82 -5.28
N CYS A 81 -34.64 -7.17 -6.20
CA CYS A 81 -35.93 -7.79 -5.87
C CYS A 81 -35.83 -9.12 -5.13
N GLU A 82 -34.77 -9.90 -5.39
CA GLU A 82 -34.51 -11.20 -4.75
C GLU A 82 -33.70 -11.11 -3.45
N LEU A 83 -33.35 -9.89 -3.02
CA LEU A 83 -32.50 -9.62 -1.85
C LEU A 83 -31.13 -10.34 -1.88
N SER A 84 -30.67 -10.69 -3.08
CA SER A 84 -29.46 -11.50 -3.33
C SER A 84 -28.30 -10.70 -3.92
N SER A 85 -28.47 -9.38 -4.08
CA SER A 85 -27.39 -8.47 -4.46
C SER A 85 -27.71 -7.03 -4.05
N LEU A 86 -26.69 -6.18 -4.00
CA LEU A 86 -26.82 -4.76 -3.69
C LEU A 86 -26.30 -3.89 -4.83
N LEU A 87 -26.98 -2.77 -5.07
CA LEU A 87 -26.42 -1.59 -5.72
C LEU A 87 -26.18 -0.54 -4.65
N ILE A 88 -24.94 -0.06 -4.52
CA ILE A 88 -24.58 1.01 -3.60
C ILE A 88 -24.16 2.22 -4.40
N LEU A 89 -24.90 3.32 -4.24
CA LEU A 89 -24.52 4.61 -4.76
C LEU A 89 -23.49 5.23 -3.82
N VAL A 90 -22.40 5.74 -4.37
CA VAL A 90 -21.29 6.30 -3.59
C VAL A 90 -20.82 7.65 -4.10
N HIS A 91 -20.30 8.47 -3.19
CA HIS A 91 -19.45 9.61 -3.53
C HIS A 91 -17.99 9.22 -3.30
N GLN A 92 -17.15 9.41 -4.32
CA GLN A 92 -15.72 9.17 -4.22
C GLN A 92 -15.02 10.38 -3.58
N THR A 93 -14.14 10.18 -2.60
CA THR A 93 -13.36 11.29 -2.01
C THR A 93 -12.36 11.89 -2.98
N GLN A 94 -11.90 11.08 -3.93
CA GLN A 94 -10.99 11.48 -4.99
C GLN A 94 -11.28 10.67 -6.25
N PRO A 95 -10.91 11.15 -7.46
CA PRO A 95 -11.09 10.39 -8.70
C PRO A 95 -10.38 9.03 -8.67
N GLY A 96 -10.95 8.02 -9.32
CA GLY A 96 -10.30 6.74 -9.55
C GLY A 96 -10.71 5.62 -8.60
N ALA A 97 -11.66 4.78 -9.02
CA ALA A 97 -12.05 3.59 -8.29
C ALA A 97 -11.06 2.42 -8.45
N CYS A 98 -10.41 2.32 -9.63
CA CYS A 98 -9.59 1.18 -10.01
C CYS A 98 -8.14 1.33 -9.56
N HIS A 99 -7.49 0.23 -9.17
CA HIS A 99 -6.06 0.23 -8.83
C HIS A 99 -5.14 0.48 -10.04
N THR A 100 -5.65 0.35 -11.26
CA THR A 100 -4.92 0.67 -12.50
C THR A 100 -4.96 2.15 -12.86
N GLY A 101 -5.43 3.03 -11.97
CA GLY A 101 -5.44 4.47 -12.21
C GLY A 101 -6.74 4.99 -12.80
N HIS A 102 -7.63 4.11 -13.22
CA HIS A 102 -8.86 4.47 -13.95
C HIS A 102 -10.01 4.87 -13.03
N ALA A 103 -10.90 5.73 -13.56
CA ALA A 103 -12.14 6.15 -12.89
C ALA A 103 -13.03 4.96 -12.48
N THR A 104 -13.11 3.95 -13.35
CA THR A 104 -13.91 2.73 -13.18
C THR A 104 -13.08 1.49 -13.48
N CYS A 105 -13.41 0.34 -12.88
CA CYS A 105 -12.87 -0.96 -13.30
C CYS A 105 -13.32 -1.36 -14.72
N TYR A 106 -14.35 -0.71 -15.27
CA TYR A 106 -14.93 -0.98 -16.59
C TYR A 106 -14.31 -0.13 -17.70
N TYR A 107 -13.01 0.17 -17.61
CA TYR A 107 -12.26 1.04 -18.53
C TYR A 107 -11.90 0.40 -19.88
N ARG A 108 -12.33 -0.85 -20.14
CA ARG A 108 -12.08 -1.60 -21.39
C ARG A 108 -13.39 -2.06 -22.02
N ARG A 109 -13.45 -2.07 -23.35
CA ARG A 109 -14.53 -2.67 -24.14
C ARG A 109 -14.02 -3.80 -25.02
N VAL A 110 -14.91 -4.74 -25.35
CA VAL A 110 -14.66 -5.75 -26.38
C VAL A 110 -14.82 -5.11 -27.76
N THR A 111 -13.89 -5.42 -28.67
CA THR A 111 -13.89 -5.01 -30.08
C THR A 111 -13.55 -6.23 -30.95
N ASP A 112 -13.69 -6.12 -32.26
CA ASP A 112 -13.37 -7.19 -33.20
C ASP A 112 -11.88 -7.62 -33.12
N ASP A 113 -10.99 -6.69 -32.76
CA ASP A 113 -9.54 -6.92 -32.60
C ASP A 113 -9.14 -7.27 -31.15
N GLY A 114 -10.11 -7.44 -30.24
CA GLY A 114 -9.87 -7.77 -28.82
C GLY A 114 -10.29 -6.69 -27.83
N LEU A 115 -9.69 -6.67 -26.63
CA LEU A 115 -10.00 -5.69 -25.58
C LEU A 115 -9.31 -4.35 -25.87
N ARG A 116 -10.09 -3.27 -25.89
CA ARG A 116 -9.59 -1.91 -26.08
C ARG A 116 -9.92 -1.03 -24.88
N GLU A 117 -8.93 -0.30 -24.39
CA GLU A 117 -9.11 0.77 -23.42
C GLU A 117 -9.96 1.91 -24.02
N ILE A 118 -10.92 2.41 -23.24
CA ILE A 118 -11.89 3.43 -23.68
C ILE A 118 -11.79 4.74 -22.90
N ALA A 119 -11.02 4.77 -21.81
CA ALA A 119 -10.76 5.95 -21.02
C ALA A 119 -9.34 5.84 -20.44
N PRO A 120 -8.55 6.93 -20.45
CA PRO A 120 -7.22 6.90 -19.85
C PRO A 120 -7.30 6.87 -18.31
N PRO A 121 -6.18 6.54 -17.63
CA PRO A 121 -6.05 6.71 -16.19
C PRO A 121 -6.34 8.16 -15.74
N VAL A 122 -7.00 8.31 -14.59
CA VAL A 122 -7.25 9.59 -13.92
C VAL A 122 -6.27 9.88 -12.78
N PHE A 123 -5.41 8.90 -12.47
CA PHE A 123 -4.24 9.05 -11.60
C PHE A 123 -3.18 8.00 -12.00
N ASP A 124 -1.91 8.25 -11.68
CA ASP A 124 -0.86 7.24 -11.86
C ASP A 124 -0.89 6.25 -10.68
N PRO A 125 -1.13 4.94 -10.91
CA PRO A 125 -1.01 3.92 -9.88
C PRO A 125 0.32 3.95 -9.14
N ASN A 126 1.38 4.38 -9.81
CA ASN A 126 2.71 4.44 -9.22
C ASN A 126 2.82 5.50 -8.13
N ASP A 127 2.04 6.57 -8.21
CA ASP A 127 1.98 7.61 -7.17
C ASP A 127 1.17 7.16 -5.94
N VAL A 128 0.44 6.06 -6.06
CA VAL A 128 -0.59 5.66 -5.09
C VAL A 128 -0.30 4.29 -4.47
N TYR A 129 0.28 3.35 -5.20
CA TYR A 129 0.50 1.96 -4.78
C TYR A 129 1.99 1.62 -4.70
N GLY A 130 2.31 0.66 -3.82
CA GLY A 130 3.67 0.40 -3.32
C GLY A 130 4.77 0.24 -4.37
N ALA A 131 4.50 -0.38 -5.52
CA ALA A 131 5.51 -0.60 -6.57
C ALA A 131 6.06 0.71 -7.15
N GLY A 132 5.19 1.69 -7.41
CA GLY A 132 5.64 2.99 -7.90
C GLY A 132 6.14 3.91 -6.81
N LEU A 133 5.62 3.78 -5.59
CA LEU A 133 6.13 4.51 -4.44
C LEU A 133 7.58 4.10 -4.11
N LEU A 134 7.87 2.79 -4.14
CA LEU A 134 9.24 2.28 -3.99
C LEU A 134 10.14 2.69 -5.16
N ALA A 135 9.62 2.71 -6.40
CA ALA A 135 10.38 3.19 -7.55
C ALA A 135 10.77 4.67 -7.42
N GLN A 136 9.85 5.51 -6.94
CA GLN A 136 10.15 6.91 -6.65
C GLN A 136 11.15 7.06 -5.50
N LEU A 137 10.99 6.26 -4.43
CA LEU A 137 11.88 6.31 -3.28
C LEU A 137 13.31 5.88 -3.65
N LEU A 138 13.46 4.68 -4.20
CA LEU A 138 14.75 4.12 -4.59
C LEU A 138 15.39 4.94 -5.71
N GLY A 139 14.59 5.47 -6.63
CA GLY A 139 15.07 6.38 -7.67
C GLY A 139 15.59 7.71 -7.11
N ALA A 140 14.94 8.28 -6.08
CA ALA A 140 15.46 9.48 -5.41
C ALA A 140 16.80 9.21 -4.71
N TYR A 141 16.96 8.03 -4.10
CA TYR A 141 18.22 7.64 -3.46
C TYR A 141 19.32 7.36 -4.48
N ALA A 142 19.00 6.67 -5.57
CA ALA A 142 19.92 6.50 -6.69
C ALA A 142 20.32 7.86 -7.30
N TRP A 143 19.39 8.80 -7.41
CA TRP A 143 19.67 10.17 -7.86
C TRP A 143 20.65 10.88 -6.91
N LEU A 144 20.48 10.79 -5.59
CA LEU A 144 21.40 11.38 -4.59
C LEU A 144 22.78 10.71 -4.58
N ARG A 145 22.84 9.42 -4.93
CA ARG A 145 24.10 8.69 -5.12
C ARG A 145 24.80 9.20 -6.39
N ASP A 146 24.08 9.35 -7.48
CA ASP A 146 24.66 9.73 -8.78
C ASP A 146 24.95 11.25 -8.86
N GLN A 147 24.23 12.06 -8.09
CA GLN A 147 24.37 13.51 -7.97
C GLN A 147 24.62 13.88 -6.50
N PRO A 148 25.88 13.91 -6.05
CA PRO A 148 26.20 14.22 -4.66
C PRO A 148 25.73 15.63 -4.27
N ILE A 149 24.89 15.72 -3.24
CA ILE A 149 24.41 16.97 -2.64
C ILE A 149 24.96 17.05 -1.21
N ILE A 150 26.26 17.33 -1.10
CA ILE A 150 27.01 17.39 0.16
C ILE A 150 27.46 18.85 0.39
N PRO A 151 27.24 19.43 1.59
CA PRO A 151 26.79 18.79 2.83
C PRO A 151 25.27 18.83 3.11
N GLU A 152 24.46 19.32 2.18
CA GLU A 152 23.06 19.67 2.43
C GLU A 152 22.13 18.45 2.63
N SER A 153 22.54 17.25 2.22
CA SER A 153 21.78 16.01 2.38
C SER A 153 22.53 14.98 3.23
N SER A 154 21.95 14.61 4.39
CA SER A 154 22.44 13.50 5.22
C SER A 154 22.43 12.17 4.46
N THR A 155 21.37 11.89 3.71
CA THR A 155 21.25 10.68 2.88
C THR A 155 22.33 10.66 1.80
N SER A 156 22.61 11.79 1.14
CA SER A 156 23.71 11.85 0.16
C SER A 156 25.06 11.59 0.84
N ARG A 157 25.34 12.17 2.01
CA ARG A 157 26.57 11.85 2.77
C ARG A 157 26.71 10.35 3.05
N LEU A 158 25.64 9.69 3.50
CA LEU A 158 25.63 8.24 3.75
C LEU A 158 25.88 7.42 2.48
N LEU A 159 25.23 7.76 1.37
CA LEU A 159 25.42 7.11 0.07
C LEU A 159 26.86 7.23 -0.45
N HIS A 160 27.59 8.27 -0.01
CA HIS A 160 28.98 8.54 -0.36
C HIS A 160 29.99 8.12 0.71
N GLY A 161 29.57 7.31 1.69
CA GLY A 161 30.44 6.75 2.72
C GLY A 161 30.82 7.71 3.85
N ASP A 162 30.20 8.88 3.94
CA ASP A 162 30.33 9.83 5.06
C ASP A 162 29.28 9.53 6.14
N GLY A 163 29.48 8.42 6.86
CA GLY A 163 28.67 8.04 8.02
C GLY A 163 28.89 6.61 8.52
N PRO A 164 28.00 6.10 9.39
CA PRO A 164 28.11 4.75 9.94
C PRO A 164 27.90 3.67 8.89
N ASP A 165 28.33 2.44 9.21
CA ASP A 165 28.06 1.25 8.38
C ASP A 165 26.54 1.03 8.25
N PRO A 166 25.97 1.07 7.03
CA PRO A 166 24.54 0.89 6.82
C PRO A 166 24.01 -0.45 7.32
N LEU A 167 24.78 -1.52 7.20
CA LEU A 167 24.31 -2.84 7.62
C LEU A 167 24.27 -2.97 9.15
N ALA A 168 25.25 -2.38 9.85
CA ALA A 168 25.23 -2.29 11.30
C ALA A 168 24.03 -1.47 11.79
N ARG A 169 23.77 -0.30 11.19
CA ARG A 169 22.60 0.51 11.54
C ARG A 169 21.29 -0.20 11.26
N LEU A 170 21.19 -0.90 10.14
CA LEU A 170 20.01 -1.72 9.83
C LEU A 170 19.76 -2.81 10.88
N ARG A 171 20.80 -3.39 11.48
CA ARG A 171 20.64 -4.34 12.60
C ARG A 171 20.06 -3.64 13.83
N ASP A 172 20.58 -2.47 14.19
CA ASP A 172 20.07 -1.69 15.32
C ASP A 172 18.58 -1.36 15.14
N GLU A 173 18.18 -0.85 13.97
CA GLU A 173 16.77 -0.51 13.71
C GLU A 173 15.85 -1.74 13.71
N TRP A 174 16.36 -2.90 13.28
CA TRP A 174 15.62 -4.16 13.36
C TRP A 174 15.39 -4.58 14.81
N ASP A 175 16.38 -4.42 15.69
CA ASP A 175 16.23 -4.72 17.11
C ASP A 175 15.19 -3.79 17.76
N GLU A 176 15.18 -2.49 17.41
CA GLU A 176 14.16 -1.53 17.87
C GLU A 176 12.75 -1.91 17.39
N LEU A 177 12.58 -2.19 16.08
CA LEU A 177 11.28 -2.59 15.53
C LEU A 177 10.76 -3.90 16.15
N LEU A 178 11.63 -4.89 16.33
CA LEU A 178 11.24 -6.15 16.97
C LEU A 178 10.87 -5.94 18.45
N GLY A 179 11.59 -5.06 19.16
CA GLY A 179 11.26 -4.67 20.51
C GLY A 179 9.89 -3.98 20.62
N VAL A 180 9.51 -3.19 19.61
CA VAL A 180 8.15 -2.60 19.57
C VAL A 180 7.10 -3.68 19.33
N LEU A 181 7.36 -4.61 18.42
CA LEU A 181 6.42 -5.69 18.07
C LEU A 181 6.20 -6.70 19.20
N ASP A 182 7.22 -6.97 20.02
CA ASP A 182 7.11 -7.86 21.18
C ASP A 182 6.73 -7.13 22.49
N GLY A 183 6.66 -5.80 22.45
CA GLY A 183 6.25 -4.95 23.56
C GLY A 183 7.34 -4.65 24.58
N THR A 184 8.61 -4.97 24.29
CA THR A 184 9.75 -4.62 25.15
C THR A 184 10.27 -3.20 24.92
N HIS A 185 9.88 -2.55 23.82
CA HIS A 185 10.22 -1.17 23.46
C HIS A 185 8.95 -0.34 23.23
N SER A 186 8.83 0.82 23.87
CA SER A 186 7.78 1.80 23.56
C SER A 186 8.16 3.20 24.03
N HIS A 187 7.71 4.21 23.28
CA HIS A 187 7.88 5.63 23.60
C HIS A 187 6.55 6.35 23.75
N VAL A 188 5.78 6.43 22.66
CA VAL A 188 4.51 7.19 22.63
C VAL A 188 3.31 6.23 22.57
N GLY A 189 3.45 5.15 21.81
CA GLY A 189 2.45 4.10 21.72
C GLY A 189 2.77 3.12 20.59
N VAL A 190 2.37 1.86 20.78
CA VAL A 190 2.76 0.73 19.91
C VAL A 190 2.58 0.99 18.42
N THR A 191 1.46 1.60 18.00
CA THR A 191 1.21 1.90 16.58
C THR A 191 2.14 2.97 16.01
N GLU A 192 2.38 4.05 16.77
CA GLU A 192 3.22 5.17 16.35
C GLU A 192 4.70 4.77 16.36
N ASP A 193 5.11 4.04 17.39
CA ASP A 193 6.44 3.47 17.54
C ASP A 193 6.69 2.47 16.40
N ALA A 194 5.75 1.57 16.10
CA ALA A 194 5.93 0.58 15.02
C ALA A 194 6.04 1.24 13.65
N LEU A 195 5.29 2.32 13.40
CA LEU A 195 5.40 3.08 12.17
C LEU A 195 6.74 3.83 12.07
N LEU A 196 7.27 4.32 13.19
CA LEU A 196 8.59 4.95 13.26
C LEU A 196 9.69 3.94 12.97
N GLU A 197 9.74 2.82 13.69
CA GLU A 197 10.82 1.86 13.53
C GLU A 197 10.75 1.11 12.19
N ALA A 198 9.55 0.82 11.67
CA ALA A 198 9.41 0.29 10.32
C ALA A 198 9.93 1.27 9.26
N TYR A 199 9.75 2.57 9.47
CA TYR A 199 10.32 3.61 8.62
C TYR A 199 11.85 3.62 8.68
N GLN A 200 12.45 3.48 9.86
CA GLN A 200 13.91 3.43 9.99
C GLN A 200 14.49 2.18 9.30
N VAL A 201 13.85 1.01 9.48
CA VAL A 201 14.23 -0.23 8.77
C VAL A 201 14.11 -0.07 7.26
N LEU A 202 13.03 0.55 6.76
CA LEU A 202 12.86 0.85 5.34
C LEU A 202 13.98 1.75 4.80
N TYR A 203 14.30 2.82 5.52
CA TYR A 203 15.34 3.78 5.16
C TYR A 203 16.70 3.09 4.95
N TRP A 204 17.15 2.29 5.94
CA TRP A 204 18.43 1.61 5.85
C TRP A 204 18.42 0.44 4.86
N THR A 205 17.29 -0.23 4.66
CA THR A 205 17.14 -1.25 3.60
C THR A 205 17.30 -0.62 2.22
N ALA A 206 16.64 0.52 1.97
CA ALA A 206 16.74 1.26 0.72
C ALA A 206 18.17 1.79 0.48
N LEU A 207 18.82 2.36 1.50
CA LEU A 207 20.23 2.76 1.42
C LEU A 207 21.13 1.57 1.09
N HIS A 208 20.99 0.45 1.78
CA HIS A 208 21.79 -0.75 1.57
C HIS A 208 21.65 -1.32 0.15
N GLN A 209 20.44 -1.29 -0.40
CA GLN A 209 20.19 -1.67 -1.79
C GLN A 209 20.89 -0.70 -2.77
N VAL A 210 20.69 0.61 -2.61
CA VAL A 210 21.19 1.62 -3.54
C VAL A 210 22.71 1.71 -3.55
N ILE A 211 23.35 1.53 -2.39
CA ILE A 211 24.82 1.44 -2.27
C ILE A 211 25.37 0.23 -3.02
N GLY A 212 24.63 -0.89 -3.05
CA GLY A 212 25.01 -2.10 -3.76
C GLY A 212 24.90 -2.02 -5.30
N GLY A 213 24.27 -0.97 -5.82
CA GLY A 213 24.25 -0.64 -7.25
C GLY A 213 22.86 -0.59 -7.87
N GLU A 214 22.12 -1.69 -7.88
CA GLU A 214 20.84 -1.77 -8.61
C GLU A 214 19.64 -1.41 -7.72
N ALA A 215 18.94 -0.35 -8.12
CA ALA A 215 17.71 0.13 -7.49
C ALA A 215 16.46 -0.56 -8.08
N ASP A 216 16.49 -1.89 -8.24
CA ASP A 216 15.33 -2.65 -8.74
C ASP A 216 14.15 -2.58 -7.77
N ALA A 217 13.27 -1.61 -8.04
CA ALA A 217 12.06 -1.39 -7.26
C ALA A 217 10.97 -2.44 -7.50
N ALA A 218 10.97 -3.11 -8.65
CA ALA A 218 9.99 -4.15 -8.94
C ALA A 218 10.26 -5.40 -8.12
N ALA A 219 11.53 -5.82 -8.03
CA ALA A 219 11.96 -6.91 -7.15
C ALA A 219 11.72 -6.58 -5.67
N ALA A 220 12.10 -5.36 -5.24
CA ALA A 220 11.86 -4.87 -3.88
C ALA A 220 10.38 -4.88 -3.51
N SER A 221 9.52 -4.34 -4.39
CA SER A 221 8.07 -4.31 -4.17
C SER A 221 7.46 -5.72 -4.13
N THR A 222 7.95 -6.64 -4.97
CA THR A 222 7.47 -8.02 -4.98
C THR A 222 7.80 -8.72 -3.67
N ALA A 223 9.05 -8.57 -3.20
CA ALA A 223 9.50 -9.15 -1.94
C ALA A 223 8.74 -8.56 -0.73
N LEU A 224 8.59 -7.23 -0.69
CA LEU A 224 7.86 -6.53 0.36
C LEU A 224 6.40 -7.00 0.46
N LEU A 225 5.72 -7.12 -0.67
CA LEU A 225 4.34 -7.60 -0.70
C LEU A 225 4.24 -9.09 -0.36
N ALA A 226 5.18 -9.92 -0.82
CA ALA A 226 5.22 -11.34 -0.47
C ALA A 226 5.33 -11.51 1.06
N GLY A 227 6.27 -10.83 1.71
CA GLY A 227 6.41 -10.87 3.16
C GLY A 227 5.19 -10.34 3.93
N TYR A 228 4.49 -9.34 3.38
CA TYR A 228 3.26 -8.84 3.99
C TYR A 228 2.07 -9.82 3.90
N VAL A 229 2.04 -10.65 2.87
CA VAL A 229 0.96 -11.64 2.66
C VAL A 229 1.29 -12.95 3.37
N GLU A 230 2.55 -13.35 3.36
CA GLU A 230 3.03 -14.56 4.00
C GLU A 230 3.07 -14.39 5.53
N HIS A 231 2.53 -15.35 6.27
CA HIS A 231 2.43 -15.30 7.73
C HIS A 231 3.76 -15.72 8.40
N GLU A 232 4.87 -15.11 7.99
CA GLU A 232 6.17 -15.39 8.58
C GLU A 232 6.45 -14.52 9.82
N ASP A 233 7.20 -15.07 10.78
CA ASP A 233 7.72 -14.32 11.92
C ASP A 233 8.76 -13.27 11.46
N PRO A 234 8.57 -11.97 11.74
CA PRO A 234 9.47 -10.93 11.26
C PRO A 234 10.88 -11.06 11.83
N GLY A 235 11.04 -11.56 13.05
CA GLY A 235 12.36 -11.77 13.65
C GLY A 235 13.16 -12.89 12.96
N ALA A 236 12.50 -13.99 12.60
CA ALA A 236 13.12 -15.06 11.83
C ALA A 236 13.49 -14.59 10.41
N ALA A 237 12.59 -13.85 9.76
CA ALA A 237 12.82 -13.29 8.43
C ALA A 237 13.98 -12.29 8.42
N SER A 238 14.04 -11.37 9.39
CA SER A 238 15.09 -10.35 9.48
C SER A 238 16.46 -10.97 9.77
N ARG A 239 16.57 -11.93 10.69
CA ARG A 239 17.83 -12.65 10.94
C ARG A 239 18.34 -13.37 9.69
N ARG A 240 17.45 -14.07 8.98
CA ARG A 240 17.80 -14.72 7.70
C ARG A 240 18.34 -13.69 6.70
N ALA A 241 17.71 -12.52 6.60
CA ALA A 241 18.14 -11.46 5.72
C ALA A 241 19.53 -10.91 6.12
N LEU A 242 19.68 -10.52 7.39
CA LEU A 242 20.87 -9.87 7.93
C LEU A 242 22.11 -10.77 7.92
N ASP A 243 21.96 -12.08 7.94
CA ASP A 243 23.08 -13.01 7.93
C ASP A 243 23.39 -13.56 6.52
N HIS A 244 22.64 -13.17 5.49
CA HIS A 244 22.77 -13.72 4.15
C HIS A 244 24.01 -13.20 3.38
N GLU A 245 24.96 -14.05 3.01
CA GLU A 245 26.23 -13.61 2.40
C GLU A 245 26.07 -12.86 1.06
N ASN A 246 25.18 -13.33 0.17
CA ASN A 246 24.94 -12.68 -1.12
C ASN A 246 24.08 -11.41 -0.96
N HIS A 247 24.53 -10.29 -1.54
CA HIS A 247 23.90 -8.97 -1.42
C HIS A 247 22.49 -8.91 -2.04
N ASP A 248 22.28 -9.40 -3.25
CA ASP A 248 20.97 -9.36 -3.90
C ASP A 248 19.91 -10.17 -3.13
N ALA A 249 20.29 -11.38 -2.71
CA ALA A 249 19.43 -12.23 -1.89
C ALA A 249 19.18 -11.63 -0.50
N ARG A 250 20.18 -10.96 0.10
CA ARG A 250 20.01 -10.19 1.33
C ARG A 250 19.00 -9.07 1.15
N VAL A 251 19.14 -8.24 0.11
CA VAL A 251 18.20 -7.15 -0.21
C VAL A 251 16.78 -7.69 -0.39
N HIS A 252 16.62 -8.77 -1.15
CA HIS A 252 15.33 -9.44 -1.31
C HIS A 252 14.73 -9.86 0.05
N HIS A 253 15.52 -10.54 0.90
CA HIS A 253 15.07 -10.97 2.22
C HIS A 253 14.82 -9.82 3.19
N LEU A 254 15.52 -8.69 3.07
CA LEU A 254 15.28 -7.49 3.88
C LEU A 254 13.92 -6.88 3.56
N TRP A 255 13.59 -6.72 2.27
CA TRP A 255 12.27 -6.25 1.85
C TRP A 255 11.17 -7.21 2.29
N PHE A 256 11.37 -8.52 2.12
CA PHE A 256 10.45 -9.53 2.60
C PHE A 256 10.23 -9.42 4.12
N ALA A 257 11.30 -9.33 4.91
CA ALA A 257 11.21 -9.23 6.36
C ALA A 257 10.44 -7.97 6.79
N LEU A 258 10.70 -6.82 6.14
CA LEU A 258 9.96 -5.59 6.38
C LEU A 258 8.46 -5.77 6.08
N GLY A 259 8.11 -6.54 5.05
CA GLY A 259 6.72 -6.89 4.74
C GLY A 259 6.06 -7.66 5.89
N ALA A 260 6.75 -8.69 6.40
CA ALA A 260 6.29 -9.47 7.54
C ALA A 260 6.13 -8.61 8.81
N ALA A 261 7.04 -7.65 9.03
CA ALA A 261 6.97 -6.72 10.17
C ALA A 261 5.80 -5.74 10.05
N CYS A 262 5.59 -5.17 8.86
CA CYS A 262 4.42 -4.34 8.55
C CYS A 262 3.11 -5.10 8.87
N ARG A 263 3.04 -6.38 8.46
CA ARG A 263 1.90 -7.25 8.74
C ARG A 263 1.69 -7.45 10.25
N ALA A 264 2.76 -7.76 10.98
CA ALA A 264 2.72 -7.95 12.44
C ALA A 264 2.27 -6.68 13.16
N ALA A 265 2.68 -5.50 12.68
CA ALA A 265 2.27 -4.20 13.21
C ALA A 265 0.84 -3.79 12.81
N GLY A 266 0.21 -4.49 11.86
CA GLY A 266 -1.08 -4.07 11.28
C GLY A 266 -0.97 -2.80 10.43
N ILE A 267 0.21 -2.53 9.85
CA ILE A 267 0.51 -1.35 9.04
C ILE A 267 0.64 -1.78 7.58
N ALA A 268 -0.04 -1.08 6.67
CA ALA A 268 0.16 -1.33 5.23
C ALA A 268 1.59 -0.90 4.82
N PRO A 269 2.36 -1.71 4.06
CA PRO A 269 3.73 -1.37 3.69
C PRO A 269 3.85 -0.03 2.95
N GLU A 270 2.83 0.34 2.18
CA GLU A 270 2.80 1.62 1.48
C GLU A 270 2.81 2.83 2.42
N THR A 271 2.25 2.70 3.63
CA THR A 271 2.28 3.77 4.65
C THR A 271 3.70 4.10 5.06
N VAL A 272 4.56 3.09 5.20
CA VAL A 272 5.97 3.25 5.56
C VAL A 272 6.74 3.92 4.43
N VAL A 273 6.53 3.46 3.18
CA VAL A 273 7.17 4.04 1.98
C VAL A 273 6.77 5.51 1.79
N ARG A 274 5.49 5.85 1.97
CA ARG A 274 5.00 7.23 1.81
C ARG A 274 5.62 8.19 2.79
N ARG A 275 5.83 7.77 4.04
CA ARG A 275 6.44 8.61 5.06
C ARG A 275 7.81 9.12 4.62
N ASP A 276 8.68 8.22 4.15
CA ASP A 276 10.02 8.59 3.66
C ASP A 276 9.95 9.44 2.38
N LEU A 277 9.06 9.06 1.46
CA LEU A 277 8.89 9.79 0.21
C LEU A 277 8.37 11.21 0.42
N GLU A 278 7.48 11.42 1.39
CA GLU A 278 6.97 12.74 1.78
C GLU A 278 8.11 13.63 2.31
N ASP A 279 8.99 13.10 3.17
CA ASP A 279 10.16 13.83 3.66
C ASP A 279 11.10 14.25 2.52
N LEU A 280 11.30 13.38 1.51
CA LEU A 280 12.12 13.68 0.32
C LEU A 280 11.50 14.73 -0.59
N ARG A 281 10.19 14.67 -0.81
CA ARG A 281 9.46 15.64 -1.66
C ARG A 281 9.54 17.07 -1.12
N HIS A 282 9.71 17.24 0.20
CA HIS A 282 9.90 18.54 0.82
C HIS A 282 11.34 19.08 0.73
N LYS A 283 12.30 18.31 0.21
CA LYS A 283 13.69 18.76 0.07
C LYS A 283 13.87 19.59 -1.21
N PRO A 284 14.27 20.87 -1.13
CA PRO A 284 14.39 21.73 -2.31
C PRO A 284 15.39 21.19 -3.35
N TYR A 285 16.46 20.52 -2.90
CA TYR A 285 17.48 19.96 -3.78
C TYR A 285 17.01 18.73 -4.58
N LEU A 286 15.87 18.11 -4.19
CA LEU A 286 15.25 17.00 -4.95
C LEU A 286 14.14 17.47 -5.89
N ALA A 287 13.86 18.78 -5.97
CA ALA A 287 12.82 19.30 -6.86
C ALA A 287 13.03 18.85 -8.32
N GLY A 288 14.29 18.81 -8.80
CA GLY A 288 14.61 18.35 -10.16
C GLY A 288 14.33 16.86 -10.42
N TYR A 289 14.25 16.03 -9.38
CA TYR A 289 13.88 14.61 -9.49
C TYR A 289 12.36 14.42 -9.51
N PHE A 290 11.62 15.16 -8.68
CA PHE A 290 10.16 15.01 -8.54
C PHE A 290 9.33 15.83 -9.53
N VAL A 291 9.94 16.76 -10.27
CA VAL A 291 9.24 17.45 -11.36
C VAL A 291 9.04 16.46 -12.51
N PRO A 292 7.80 16.31 -13.03
CA PRO A 292 7.55 15.47 -14.20
C PRO A 292 8.44 15.92 -15.36
N ARG A 293 9.24 15.01 -15.90
CA ARG A 293 9.94 15.29 -17.16
C ARG A 293 8.86 15.51 -18.20
N ALA A 294 8.84 16.70 -18.82
CA ALA A 294 8.01 16.91 -20.01
C ALA A 294 8.38 15.80 -21.00
N GLU A 295 7.39 15.04 -21.44
CA GLU A 295 7.58 13.98 -22.44
C GLU A 295 8.17 14.62 -23.71
N ASP A 296 9.37 14.17 -24.10
CA ASP A 296 9.94 14.38 -25.45
C ASP A 296 9.43 13.29 -26.40
#